data_AF-A0A3C1CKE3-F1
#
_entry.id   AF-A0A3C1CKE3-F1
#
_cell.length_a   1.000
_cell.length_b   1.000
_cell.length_c   1.000
_cell.angle_alpha   90.00
_cell.angle_beta   90.00
_cell.angle_gamma   90.00
#
_symmetry.space_group_name_H-M   'P 1'
#
loop_
_entity.id
_entity.type
_entity.pdbx_description
1 polymer ?
#
loop_
_entity_poly.entity_id
_entity_poly.type
_entity_poly.pdbx_seq_one_letter_code
_entity_poly.pdbx_strand_id
1 'polypeptide(L)'
;MDRRIFGLENEYGVTCTLRGQRRLSPDEVARYLFRRVVSWGRSSNVFLENGARLYLDVGSHPEYATPECDVITDLVAHDKAGERILDHLVAGAEARLREEGIRGVIYLFKNNTDSAGNSYGCHENYLTSRRDDFAHYTEVLIPFLVSRQIYAGAGKVLQTARGAVFCLSQRAEHIW
;
A
#
# COMPACT_ATOMS: atom_id res chain seq x y z
N MET A 1 -0.49 -23.83 -16.92
CA MET A 1 0.73 -23.28 -16.28
C MET A 1 0.50 -23.44 -14.80
N ASP A 2 1.05 -24.50 -14.21
CA ASP A 2 0.63 -24.94 -12.87
C ASP A 2 1.39 -24.21 -11.75
N ARG A 3 2.44 -23.46 -12.12
CA ARG A 3 3.25 -22.61 -11.25
C ARG A 3 3.56 -21.30 -11.99
N ARG A 4 3.25 -20.16 -11.37
CA ARG A 4 3.42 -18.81 -11.93
C ARG A 4 4.00 -17.91 -10.85
N ILE A 5 4.92 -17.03 -11.22
CA ILE A 5 5.41 -15.97 -10.32
C ILE A 5 4.39 -14.84 -10.23
N PHE A 6 4.11 -14.39 -9.01
CA PHE A 6 3.29 -13.23 -8.71
C PHE A 6 3.89 -12.40 -7.57
N GLY A 7 3.48 -11.15 -7.50
CA GLY A 7 3.89 -10.20 -6.47
C GLY A 7 2.83 -9.14 -6.22
N LEU A 8 2.88 -8.53 -5.04
CA LEU A 8 2.03 -7.40 -4.67
C LEU A 8 2.88 -6.18 -4.35
N GLU A 9 2.37 -5.00 -4.71
CA GLU A 9 2.93 -3.71 -4.30
C GLU A 9 1.83 -2.94 -3.56
N ASN A 10 2.06 -2.65 -2.28
CA ASN A 10 1.09 -1.95 -1.45
C ASN A 10 1.63 -0.60 -1.02
N GLU A 11 0.92 0.46 -1.40
CA GLU A 11 1.12 1.81 -0.89
C GLU A 11 0.29 2.01 0.38
N TYR A 12 0.89 2.60 1.41
CA TYR A 12 0.24 2.83 2.69
C TYR A 12 -0.06 4.32 2.89
N GLY A 13 -1.31 4.63 3.21
CA GLY A 13 -1.68 5.95 3.70
C GLY A 13 -1.02 6.20 5.05
N VAL A 14 -0.45 7.39 5.26
CA VAL A 14 0.26 7.74 6.50
C VAL A 14 -0.22 9.07 7.08
N THR A 15 -0.43 9.11 8.39
CA THR A 15 -0.74 10.36 9.10
C THR A 15 -0.22 10.32 10.53
N CYS A 16 0.06 11.49 11.11
CA CYS A 16 0.37 11.62 12.53
C CYS A 16 -0.60 12.61 13.14
N THR A 17 -1.33 12.19 14.18
CA THR A 17 -2.35 12.99 14.83
C THR A 17 -2.15 13.12 16.33
N LEU A 18 -2.61 14.22 16.91
CA LEU A 18 -2.70 14.42 18.34
C LEU A 18 -4.10 14.95 18.65
N ARG A 19 -4.90 14.20 19.42
CA ARG A 19 -6.28 14.58 19.78
C ARG A 19 -7.15 14.89 18.54
N GLY A 20 -7.01 14.08 17.50
CA GLY A 20 -7.79 14.22 16.25
C GLY A 20 -7.29 15.31 15.29
N GLN A 21 -6.26 16.07 15.65
CA GLN A 21 -5.66 17.07 14.76
C GLN A 21 -4.36 16.55 14.16
N ARG A 22 -4.17 16.77 12.85
CA ARG A 22 -2.91 16.43 12.17
C ARG A 22 -1.76 17.22 12.80
N ARG A 23 -0.72 16.50 13.21
CA ARG A 23 0.46 17.06 13.87
C ARG A 23 1.65 17.24 12.93
N LEU A 24 1.85 16.29 12.03
CA LEU A 24 2.90 16.31 11.01
C LEU A 24 2.28 16.07 9.63
N SER A 25 2.89 16.62 8.60
CA SER A 25 2.59 16.29 7.21
C SER A 25 2.98 14.83 6.90
N PRO A 26 2.35 14.18 5.90
CA PRO A 26 2.73 12.84 5.46
C PRO A 26 4.23 12.72 5.16
N ASP A 27 4.82 13.71 4.48
CA ASP A 27 6.26 13.78 4.18
C ASP A 27 7.14 13.77 5.44
N GLU A 28 6.76 14.54 6.46
CA GLU A 28 7.49 14.54 7.73
C GLU A 28 7.41 13.18 8.40
N VAL A 29 6.22 12.56 8.46
CA VAL A 29 6.04 11.23 9.04
C VAL A 29 6.85 10.18 8.26
N ALA A 30 6.83 10.24 6.94
CA ALA A 30 7.61 9.37 6.07
C ALA A 30 9.12 9.48 6.36
N ARG A 31 9.64 10.70 6.54
CA ARG A 31 11.05 10.91 6.95
C ARG A 31 11.35 10.30 8.32
N TYR A 32 10.43 10.39 9.27
CA TYR A 32 10.59 9.67 10.53
C TYR A 32 10.60 8.17 10.28
N LEU A 33 9.61 7.59 9.61
CA LEU A 33 9.56 6.14 9.35
C LEU A 33 10.86 5.62 8.70
N PHE A 34 11.36 6.30 7.67
CA PHE A 34 12.50 5.84 6.89
C PHE A 34 13.88 6.29 7.39
N ARG A 35 13.98 7.09 8.47
CA ARG A 35 15.30 7.51 9.01
C ARG A 35 16.21 6.31 9.31
N ARG A 36 15.67 5.21 9.85
CA ARG A 36 16.41 3.95 10.07
C ARG A 36 16.75 3.25 8.75
N VAL A 37 15.79 3.18 7.83
CA VAL A 37 15.97 2.55 6.53
C VAL A 37 17.13 3.21 5.76
N VAL A 38 17.15 4.54 5.73
CA VAL A 38 18.24 5.32 5.14
C VAL A 38 19.57 5.06 5.86
N SER A 39 19.57 4.93 7.19
CA SER A 39 20.80 4.59 7.92
C SER A 39 21.35 3.21 7.58
N TRP A 40 20.49 2.25 7.24
CA TRP A 40 20.85 0.88 6.90
C TRP A 40 21.30 0.75 5.43
N GLY A 41 20.50 1.27 4.51
CA GLY A 41 20.69 1.09 3.06
C GLY A 41 21.23 2.30 2.30
N ARG A 42 21.52 3.42 2.98
CA ARG A 42 21.93 4.71 2.39
C ARG A 42 20.93 5.32 1.41
N SER A 43 19.72 4.77 1.35
CA SER A 43 18.66 5.12 0.41
C SER A 43 17.31 4.94 1.09
N SER A 44 16.31 5.70 0.67
CA SER A 44 14.90 5.47 1.03
C SER A 44 14.26 4.36 0.21
N ASN A 45 15.05 3.62 -0.58
CA ASN A 45 14.66 2.47 -1.37
C ASN A 45 15.67 1.35 -1.12
N VAL A 46 15.21 0.27 -0.49
CA VAL A 46 16.05 -0.85 -0.06
C VAL A 46 15.38 -2.18 -0.34
N PHE A 47 16.20 -3.22 -0.47
CA PHE A 47 15.76 -4.60 -0.40
C PHE A 47 15.97 -5.13 1.02
N LEU A 48 15.00 -5.87 1.53
CA LEU A 48 15.01 -6.47 2.86
C LEU A 48 15.53 -7.91 2.80
N GLU A 49 15.91 -8.46 3.95
CA GLU A 49 16.43 -9.84 4.06
C GLU A 49 15.44 -10.91 3.58
N ASN A 50 14.12 -10.62 3.63
CA ASN A 50 13.09 -11.51 3.13
C ASN A 50 12.86 -11.39 1.60
N GLY A 51 13.71 -10.64 0.89
CA GLY A 51 13.61 -10.41 -0.56
C GLY A 51 12.63 -9.32 -0.98
N ALA A 52 11.83 -8.79 -0.06
CA ALA A 52 10.91 -7.69 -0.35
C ALA A 52 11.65 -6.39 -0.64
N ARG A 53 11.01 -5.48 -1.38
CA ARG A 53 11.47 -4.11 -1.55
C ARG A 53 10.63 -3.17 -0.70
N LEU A 54 11.29 -2.29 0.04
CA LEU A 54 10.67 -1.27 0.87
C LEU A 54 11.18 0.09 0.43
N TYR A 55 10.28 0.99 0.05
CA TYR A 55 10.66 2.31 -0.44
C TYR A 55 9.64 3.41 -0.16
N LEU A 56 10.04 4.66 -0.38
CA LEU A 56 9.15 5.81 -0.44
C LEU A 56 8.83 6.15 -1.89
N ASP A 57 7.56 6.12 -2.24
CA ASP A 57 7.07 6.50 -3.57
C ASP A 57 7.01 8.03 -3.75
N VAL A 58 6.81 8.50 -4.99
CA VAL A 58 6.72 9.91 -5.42
C VAL A 58 5.62 10.70 -4.67
N GLY A 59 4.67 10.02 -4.02
CA GLY A 59 3.65 10.60 -3.13
C GLY A 59 3.96 10.59 -1.63
N SER A 60 5.18 10.26 -1.21
CA SER A 60 5.58 10.06 0.21
C SER A 60 4.84 8.91 0.92
N HIS A 61 4.19 8.02 0.16
CA HIS A 61 3.63 6.79 0.70
C HIS A 61 4.76 5.79 0.99
N PRO A 62 4.82 5.23 2.20
CA PRO A 62 5.56 3.99 2.43
C PRO A 62 5.00 2.91 1.52
N GLU A 63 5.87 2.28 0.72
CA GLU A 63 5.49 1.23 -0.20
C GLU A 63 6.28 -0.05 0.08
N TYR A 64 5.55 -1.16 0.18
CA TYR A 64 6.12 -2.49 0.34
C TYR A 64 5.73 -3.36 -0.85
N ALA A 65 6.75 -3.81 -1.58
CA ALA A 65 6.61 -4.80 -2.65
C ALA A 65 7.09 -6.16 -2.14
N THR A 66 6.24 -7.18 -2.25
CA THR A 66 6.58 -8.55 -1.83
C THR A 66 7.77 -9.09 -2.63
N PRO A 67 8.55 -10.06 -2.11
CA PRO A 67 9.38 -10.87 -2.98
C PRO A 67 8.51 -11.62 -4.00
N GLU A 68 9.14 -12.11 -5.05
CA GLU A 68 8.52 -13.01 -6.01
C GLU A 68 8.03 -14.29 -5.32
N CYS A 69 6.74 -14.59 -5.45
CA CYS A 69 6.13 -15.79 -4.90
C CYS A 69 5.54 -16.65 -6.03
N ASP A 70 5.51 -17.96 -5.86
CA ASP A 70 4.82 -18.87 -6.79
C ASP A 70 3.79 -19.79 -6.11
N VAL A 71 3.58 -19.59 -4.81
CA VAL A 71 2.50 -20.18 -4.01
C VAL A 71 1.68 -19.05 -3.37
N ILE A 72 0.36 -19.11 -3.52
CA ILE A 72 -0.55 -18.02 -3.08
C ILE A 72 -0.46 -17.78 -1.57
N THR A 73 -0.32 -18.85 -0.78
CA THR A 73 -0.17 -18.72 0.68
C THR A 73 1.10 -17.96 1.06
N ASP A 74 2.17 -18.13 0.29
CA ASP A 74 3.44 -17.44 0.53
C ASP A 74 3.30 -15.96 0.18
N LEU A 75 2.62 -15.63 -0.93
CA LEU A 75 2.31 -14.24 -1.28
C LEU A 75 1.52 -13.55 -0.16
N VAL A 76 0.47 -14.21 0.34
CA VAL A 76 -0.33 -13.67 1.46
C VAL A 76 0.52 -13.53 2.73
N ALA A 77 1.39 -14.49 3.02
CA ALA A 77 2.28 -14.41 4.17
C ALA A 77 3.27 -13.23 4.04
N HIS A 78 3.85 -13.01 2.86
CA HIS A 78 4.76 -11.90 2.60
C HIS A 78 4.05 -10.54 2.60
N ASP A 79 2.83 -10.46 2.08
CA ASP A 79 1.97 -9.28 2.16
C ASP A 79 1.68 -8.89 3.62
N LYS A 80 1.36 -9.88 4.46
CA LYS A 80 1.16 -9.67 5.90
C LYS A 80 2.45 -9.40 6.65
N ALA A 81 3.59 -9.94 6.22
CA ALA A 81 4.88 -9.59 6.76
C ALA A 81 5.20 -8.10 6.54
N GLY A 82 4.82 -7.54 5.39
CA GLY A 82 4.94 -6.11 5.10
C GLY A 82 4.21 -5.23 6.11
N GLU A 83 2.98 -5.61 6.48
CA GLU A 83 2.21 -4.91 7.53
C GLU A 83 2.94 -4.92 8.88
N ARG A 84 3.55 -6.06 9.27
CA ARG A 84 4.31 -6.17 10.53
C ARG A 84 5.61 -5.37 10.51
N ILE A 85 6.32 -5.36 9.38
CA ILE A 85 7.55 -4.59 9.22
C ILE A 85 7.26 -3.09 9.35
N LEU A 86 6.22 -2.61 8.66
CA LEU A 86 5.80 -1.20 8.73
C LEU A 86 5.32 -0.80 10.13
N ASP A 87 4.59 -1.65 10.83
CA ASP A 87 4.17 -1.41 12.22
C ASP A 87 5.37 -1.26 13.17
N HIS A 88 6.42 -2.08 13.00
CA HIS A 88 7.67 -1.91 13.74
C HIS A 88 8.38 -0.57 13.43
N LEU A 89 8.33 -0.11 12.17
CA LEU A 89 8.87 1.20 11.80
C LEU A 89 8.07 2.34 12.44
N VAL A 90 6.75 2.21 12.54
CA VAL A 90 5.87 3.14 13.26
C VAL A 90 6.28 3.23 14.72
N ALA A 91 6.39 2.10 15.42
CA ALA A 91 6.81 2.08 16.83
C ALA A 91 8.16 2.79 17.05
N GLY A 92 9.13 2.53 16.16
CA GLY A 92 10.42 3.21 16.18
C GLY A 92 10.35 4.70 15.85
N ALA A 93 9.44 5.13 14.96
CA ALA A 93 9.21 6.54 14.63
C ALA A 93 8.57 7.29 15.80
N GLU A 94 7.57 6.72 16.45
CA GLU A 94 6.93 7.33 17.61
C GLU A 94 7.87 7.45 18.81
N ALA A 95 8.75 6.48 19.04
CA ALA A 95 9.78 6.58 20.07
C ALA A 95 10.66 7.82 19.87
N ARG A 96 11.11 8.05 18.63
CA ARG A 96 11.93 9.22 18.27
C ARG A 96 11.16 10.53 18.37
N LEU A 97 9.90 10.54 17.94
CA LEU A 97 9.04 11.72 18.15
C LEU A 97 8.96 12.08 19.63
N ARG A 98 8.80 11.10 20.52
CA ARG A 98 8.79 11.32 21.97
C ARG A 98 10.12 11.85 22.51
N GLU A 99 11.24 11.31 22.05
CA GLU A 99 12.59 11.79 22.40
C GLU A 99 12.80 13.26 22.00
N GLU A 100 12.26 13.66 20.85
CA GLU A 100 12.30 15.03 20.36
C GLU A 100 11.20 15.94 20.98
N GLY A 101 10.44 15.44 21.97
CA GLY A 101 9.37 16.19 22.66
C GLY A 101 8.10 16.39 21.82
N ILE A 102 7.98 15.71 20.69
CA ILE A 102 6.83 15.77 19.78
C ILE A 102 5.82 14.69 20.19
N ARG A 103 4.65 15.11 20.68
CA ARG A 103 3.53 14.21 20.94
C ARG A 103 2.71 14.00 19.68
N GLY A 104 2.44 12.74 19.35
CA GLY A 104 1.57 12.35 18.24
C GLY A 104 1.47 10.83 18.16
N VAL A 105 0.43 10.34 17.49
CA VAL A 105 0.21 8.93 17.16
C VAL A 105 0.26 8.81 15.65
N ILE A 106 1.13 7.93 15.15
CA ILE A 106 1.25 7.65 13.73
C ILE A 106 0.27 6.53 13.38
N TYR A 107 -0.48 6.74 12.30
CA TYR A 107 -1.35 5.73 11.71
C TYR A 107 -0.86 5.39 10.31
N LEU A 108 -0.83 4.09 10.02
CA LEU A 108 -0.68 3.55 8.68
C LEU A 108 -1.99 2.87 8.27
N PHE A 109 -2.43 3.15 7.05
CA PHE A 109 -3.64 2.60 6.49
C PHE A 109 -3.32 1.80 5.24
N LYS A 110 -3.72 0.53 5.25
CA LYS A 110 -3.74 -0.31 4.06
C LYS A 110 -5.12 -0.23 3.41
N ASN A 111 -5.41 0.91 2.81
CA ASN A 111 -6.62 1.22 2.07
C ASN A 111 -6.23 1.94 0.77
N ASN A 112 -7.16 2.61 0.10
CA ASN A 112 -6.87 3.20 -1.22
C ASN A 112 -7.28 4.66 -1.37
N THR A 113 -7.86 5.29 -0.36
CA THR A 113 -8.23 6.71 -0.45
C THR A 113 -8.02 7.43 0.88
N ASP A 114 -7.51 8.65 0.83
CA ASP A 114 -7.49 9.54 1.98
C ASP A 114 -8.78 10.38 2.10
N SER A 115 -8.87 11.16 3.17
CA SER A 115 -9.98 12.08 3.41
C SER A 115 -10.00 13.30 2.47
N ALA A 116 -8.90 13.57 1.76
CA ALA A 116 -8.81 14.64 0.77
C ALA A 116 -9.27 14.19 -0.63
N GLY A 117 -9.57 12.90 -0.80
CA GLY A 117 -9.98 12.32 -2.08
C GLY A 117 -8.81 11.90 -2.97
N ASN A 118 -7.56 11.92 -2.47
CA ASN A 118 -6.45 11.30 -3.18
C ASN A 118 -6.56 9.78 -3.07
N SER A 119 -5.97 9.08 -4.04
CA SER A 119 -5.97 7.62 -4.08
C SER A 119 -4.56 7.06 -4.24
N TYR A 120 -4.33 5.93 -3.58
CA TYR A 120 -3.10 5.13 -3.63
C TYR A 120 -3.41 3.66 -3.86
N GLY A 121 -2.41 2.94 -4.37
CA GLY A 121 -2.58 1.65 -5.02
C GLY A 121 -2.35 0.41 -4.15
N CYS A 122 -3.04 -0.66 -4.52
CA CYS A 122 -2.54 -2.02 -4.32
C CYS A 122 -2.42 -2.64 -5.73
N HIS A 123 -1.21 -2.95 -6.14
CA HIS A 123 -0.90 -3.45 -7.47
C HIS A 123 -0.59 -4.95 -7.41
N GLU A 124 -1.01 -5.64 -8.47
CA GLU A 124 -0.81 -7.08 -8.62
C GLU A 124 0.04 -7.34 -9.85
N ASN A 125 1.11 -8.09 -9.67
CA ASN A 125 2.03 -8.47 -10.73
C ASN A 125 1.87 -9.97 -11.02
N TYR A 126 1.71 -10.32 -12.29
CA TYR A 126 1.56 -11.71 -12.74
C TYR A 126 2.54 -11.99 -13.88
N LEU A 127 3.50 -12.89 -13.67
CA LEU A 127 4.42 -13.33 -14.72
C LEU A 127 3.63 -13.96 -15.86
N THR A 128 3.91 -13.57 -17.10
CA THR A 128 3.29 -14.16 -18.30
C THR A 128 4.35 -14.58 -19.33
N SER A 129 3.95 -15.36 -20.33
CA SER A 129 4.83 -15.74 -21.43
C SER A 129 4.85 -14.66 -22.51
N ARG A 130 6.03 -14.43 -23.08
CA ARG A 130 6.20 -13.52 -24.23
C ARG A 130 5.38 -13.93 -25.46
N ARG A 131 4.98 -15.20 -25.55
CA ARG A 131 4.22 -15.75 -26.70
C ARG A 131 2.70 -15.64 -26.54
N ASP A 132 2.23 -15.19 -25.39
CA ASP A 132 0.80 -15.06 -25.14
C ASP A 132 0.20 -13.96 -26.03
N ASP A 133 -1.02 -14.18 -26.52
CA ASP A 133 -1.73 -13.20 -27.31
C ASP A 133 -2.31 -12.11 -26.39
N PHE A 134 -1.78 -10.90 -26.52
CA PHE A 134 -2.23 -9.75 -25.73
C PHE A 134 -3.70 -9.40 -25.99
N ALA A 135 -4.19 -9.58 -27.23
CA ALA A 135 -5.58 -9.29 -27.56
C ALA A 135 -6.55 -10.24 -26.83
N HIS A 136 -6.16 -11.51 -26.71
CA HIS A 136 -6.91 -12.48 -25.93
C HIS A 136 -6.96 -12.11 -24.44
N TYR A 137 -5.87 -11.60 -23.87
CA TYR A 137 -5.86 -11.11 -22.48
C TYR A 137 -6.83 -9.97 -22.26
N THR A 138 -6.84 -8.96 -23.13
CA THR A 138 -7.77 -7.84 -22.97
C THR A 138 -9.22 -8.28 -23.09
N GLU A 139 -9.55 -9.16 -24.04
CA GLU A 139 -10.92 -9.66 -24.22
C GLU A 139 -11.46 -10.41 -22.99
N VAL A 140 -10.63 -11.23 -22.35
CA VAL A 140 -11.06 -12.08 -21.23
C VAL A 140 -10.83 -11.43 -19.86
N LEU A 141 -9.67 -10.81 -19.64
CA LEU A 141 -9.29 -10.26 -18.34
C LEU A 141 -10.01 -8.94 -18.05
N ILE A 142 -10.25 -8.05 -19.02
CA ILE A 142 -10.91 -6.76 -18.71
C ILE A 142 -12.30 -6.99 -18.09
N PRO A 143 -13.22 -7.77 -18.69
CA PRO A 143 -14.54 -7.98 -18.09
C PRO A 143 -14.45 -8.61 -16.69
N PHE A 144 -13.53 -9.56 -16.50
CA PHE A 144 -13.28 -10.18 -15.20
C PHE A 144 -12.75 -9.17 -14.17
N LEU A 145 -11.73 -8.38 -14.51
CA LEU A 145 -11.10 -7.40 -13.62
C LEU A 145 -12.02 -6.22 -13.29
N VAL A 146 -12.89 -5.81 -14.22
CA VAL A 146 -13.90 -4.77 -13.96
C VAL A 146 -14.97 -5.28 -12.99
N SER A 147 -15.38 -6.55 -13.11
CA SER A 147 -16.44 -7.13 -12.27
C SER A 147 -15.94 -7.67 -10.92
N ARG A 148 -14.63 -7.94 -10.77
CA ARG A 148 -14.05 -8.53 -9.53
C ARG A 148 -14.32 -7.74 -8.25
N GLN A 149 -14.56 -6.44 -8.37
CA GLN A 149 -14.90 -5.58 -7.23
C GLN A 149 -16.14 -6.05 -6.46
N ILE A 150 -17.00 -6.87 -7.07
CA ILE A 150 -18.18 -7.45 -6.40
C ILE A 150 -17.78 -8.38 -5.24
N TYR A 151 -16.68 -9.11 -5.37
CA TYR A 151 -16.23 -10.07 -4.34
C TYR A 151 -14.89 -9.68 -3.69
N ALA A 152 -14.08 -8.83 -4.32
CA ALA A 152 -12.78 -8.38 -3.81
C ALA A 152 -12.78 -6.91 -3.33
N GLY A 153 -13.91 -6.22 -3.41
CA GLY A 153 -14.02 -4.81 -3.01
C GLY A 153 -13.87 -4.62 -1.49
N ALA A 154 -12.98 -3.71 -1.08
CA ALA A 154 -12.75 -3.38 0.33
C ALA A 154 -13.83 -2.46 0.95
N GLY A 155 -14.74 -1.92 0.12
CA GLY A 155 -15.81 -1.02 0.55
C GLY A 155 -15.34 0.41 0.88
N LYS A 156 -16.20 1.41 0.64
CA LYS A 156 -16.03 2.80 1.11
C LYS A 156 -17.38 3.49 1.25
N VAL A 157 -17.47 4.40 2.21
CA VAL A 157 -18.57 5.37 2.29
C VAL A 157 -18.16 6.61 1.50
N LEU A 158 -18.89 6.89 0.43
CA LEU A 158 -18.70 8.08 -0.41
C LEU A 158 -19.71 9.15 0.00
N GLN A 159 -19.23 10.36 0.24
CA GLN A 159 -20.10 11.52 0.49
C GLN A 159 -20.50 12.14 -0.85
N THR A 160 -21.80 12.20 -1.13
CA THR A 160 -22.35 12.84 -2.34
C THR A 160 -23.23 14.02 -1.95
N ALA A 161 -23.59 14.86 -2.92
CA ALA A 161 -24.56 15.94 -2.70
C ALA A 161 -25.94 15.45 -2.22
N ARG A 162 -26.27 14.17 -2.42
CA ARG A 162 -27.52 13.54 -2.00
C ARG A 162 -27.41 12.76 -0.68
N GLY A 163 -26.23 12.82 -0.03
CA GLY A 163 -25.92 12.08 1.19
C GLY A 163 -24.87 11.00 0.99
N ALA A 164 -24.60 10.26 2.06
CA ALA A 164 -23.62 9.19 2.09
C ALA A 164 -24.13 7.93 1.37
N VAL A 165 -23.31 7.35 0.50
CA VAL A 165 -23.59 6.09 -0.19
C VAL A 165 -22.47 5.08 0.06
N PHE A 166 -22.83 3.80 0.09
CA PHE A 166 -21.84 2.72 0.17
C PHE A 166 -21.41 2.29 -1.23
N CYS A 167 -20.10 2.24 -1.46
CA CYS A 167 -19.46 1.77 -2.69
C CYS A 167 -18.68 0.49 -2.40
N LEU A 168 -18.73 -0.48 -3.33
CA LEU A 168 -18.01 -1.74 -3.20
C LEU A 168 -16.48 -1.57 -3.34
N SER A 169 -16.04 -0.71 -4.25
CA SER A 169 -14.63 -0.45 -4.54
C SER A 169 -14.21 0.94 -4.08
N GLN A 170 -13.04 1.03 -3.43
CA GLN A 170 -12.40 2.31 -3.14
C GLN A 170 -11.69 2.91 -4.36
N ARG A 171 -11.32 2.09 -5.35
CA ARG A 171 -10.48 2.48 -6.50
C ARG A 171 -11.27 2.83 -7.75
N ALA A 172 -12.52 2.37 -7.87
CA ALA A 172 -13.28 2.46 -9.12
C ALA A 172 -13.44 3.89 -9.64
N GLU A 173 -13.76 4.87 -8.79
CA GLU A 173 -13.88 6.28 -9.21
C GLU A 173 -12.56 6.91 -9.66
N HIS A 174 -11.42 6.35 -9.24
CA HIS A 174 -10.09 6.90 -9.53
C HIS A 174 -9.41 6.24 -10.74
N ILE A 175 -9.97 5.13 -11.25
CA ILE A 175 -9.45 4.38 -12.41
C ILE A 175 -10.32 4.61 -13.66
N TRP A 176 -11.52 5.19 -13.49
CA TRP A 176 -12.50 5.41 -14.56
C TRP A 176 -12.00 6.35 -15.67
#